data_AF-A0A9E2BGZ6-F1
#
_entry.id   AF-A0A9E2BGZ6-F1
#
_cell.length_a   1.000
_cell.length_b   1.000
_cell.length_c   1.000
_cell.angle_alpha   90.00
_cell.angle_beta   90.00
_cell.angle_gamma   90.00
#
_symmetry.space_group_name_H-M   'P 1'
#
loop_
_entity.id
_entity.type
_entity.pdbx_description
1 polymer ?
#
loop_
_entity_poly.entity_id
_entity_poly.type
_entity_poly.pdbx_seq_one_letter_code
_entity_poly.pdbx_strand_id
1 'polypeptide(L)'
;MKIPKCMSTQHPDNVCPPFFAAHTELGGEDEVQEAYYAFSHLGCDEQMWDCEGKEVDSFVVKKLLTKYESFFRENRLGENLFITLRVPNPTVEKGEAKILLETLDSIPRSFDAAKLFYQDDTSPIFEVILPMTASSECIDRIYRYYCDFVVGKQHKSFREKDITIAEWIGEFKPEKINVIPLFEDWEHMLDAHNITGAYLQNKKVEYQRVFLARSDPAMNYGLVSAVLLNKIALQKLQKLSEEIDVKIYPIVGVGSAPFRGNLKPQTVERVTKEYPSAHTFTIQSAFKYDNPPAEVREAIRKLQERKTSLPQEIDEEKCLRVMRKYSDEYVSQIVKLAPMINKVAKYIPGRRKRKLHIGLFGYSRSIGGITLPRAIAFTAALYSIGLPPEILGLNALDDNDFQFIKEVYVNFENDLRDAIGYFNPDIAFLPQNLKARVVDFLSDFQPDEEYREVTNYIATSLKEDKAKELEEHILRAASLRKFLG
;
A
#
# COMPACT_ATOMS: atom_id res chain seq x y z
N MET A 1 -20.46 12.21 7.68
CA MET A 1 -19.89 10.86 7.64
C MET A 1 -18.50 10.87 8.28
N LYS A 2 -18.10 9.83 9.03
CA LYS A 2 -16.73 9.66 9.57
C LYS A 2 -15.82 9.18 8.43
N ILE A 3 -14.64 9.77 8.25
CA ILE A 3 -13.64 9.29 7.28
C ILE A 3 -12.57 8.50 8.06
N PRO A 4 -12.27 7.24 7.69
CA PRO A 4 -11.34 6.39 8.43
C PRO A 4 -9.90 6.89 8.38
N LYS A 5 -9.15 6.62 9.45
CA LYS A 5 -7.75 7.06 9.59
C LYS A 5 -6.72 5.93 9.54
N CYS A 6 -7.15 4.69 9.82
CA CYS A 6 -6.32 3.50 9.95
C CYS A 6 -6.90 2.37 9.10
N MET A 7 -6.39 2.26 7.87
CA MET A 7 -6.81 1.23 6.91
C MET A 7 -5.94 -0.02 7.06
N SER A 8 -6.45 -1.05 7.73
CA SER A 8 -5.84 -2.38 7.70
C SER A 8 -5.80 -2.91 6.27
N THR A 9 -4.68 -3.49 5.86
CA THR A 9 -4.49 -4.04 4.51
C THR A 9 -3.99 -5.48 4.54
N GLN A 10 -4.03 -6.14 3.38
CA GLN A 10 -3.65 -7.55 3.19
C GLN A 10 -2.31 -7.70 2.48
N HIS A 11 -1.37 -6.77 2.71
CA HIS A 11 -0.02 -6.83 2.15
C HIS A 11 0.74 -8.04 2.72
N PRO A 12 1.52 -8.78 1.93
CA PRO A 12 2.32 -9.92 2.38
C PRO A 12 3.68 -9.51 2.96
N ASP A 13 3.76 -8.45 3.76
CA ASP A 13 5.01 -7.86 4.25
C ASP A 13 5.47 -8.39 5.62
N ASN A 14 4.68 -9.26 6.26
CA ASN A 14 4.97 -9.79 7.59
C ASN A 14 6.00 -10.94 7.60
N VAL A 15 6.75 -11.04 8.69
CA VAL A 15 7.66 -12.14 8.95
C VAL A 15 6.90 -13.32 9.51
N CYS A 16 6.19 -13.11 10.60
CA CYS A 16 5.47 -14.13 11.35
C CYS A 16 4.06 -14.30 10.79
N PRO A 17 3.60 -15.54 10.51
CA PRO A 17 2.19 -15.77 10.20
C PRO A 17 1.33 -15.35 11.41
N PRO A 18 0.14 -14.77 11.20
CA PRO A 18 -0.75 -14.43 12.30
C PRO A 18 -1.10 -15.66 13.15
N PHE A 19 -1.28 -15.46 14.46
CA PHE A 19 -1.59 -16.53 15.41
C PHE A 19 -2.89 -17.31 15.11
N PHE A 20 -3.78 -16.71 14.31
CA PHE A 20 -5.04 -17.33 13.91
C PHE A 20 -5.00 -17.99 12.52
N ALA A 21 -3.88 -17.88 11.79
CA ALA A 21 -3.77 -18.40 10.45
C ALA A 21 -3.72 -19.94 10.48
N ALA A 22 -4.54 -20.60 9.65
CA ALA A 22 -4.47 -22.05 9.50
C ALA A 22 -3.20 -22.50 8.75
N HIS A 23 -2.64 -21.63 7.91
CA HIS A 23 -1.47 -21.88 7.09
C HIS A 23 -0.49 -20.70 7.10
N THR A 24 0.73 -20.91 6.59
CA THR A 24 1.75 -19.86 6.45
C THR A 24 1.34 -18.75 5.48
N GLU A 25 0.53 -19.09 4.46
CA GLU A 25 -0.07 -18.15 3.52
C GLU A 25 -1.55 -17.95 3.83
N LEU A 26 -1.92 -16.70 4.13
CA LEU A 26 -3.30 -16.31 4.41
C LEU A 26 -4.14 -16.34 3.13
N GLY A 27 -5.37 -16.85 3.23
CA GLY A 27 -6.39 -16.77 2.18
C GLY A 27 -7.76 -17.27 2.66
N GLY A 28 -8.84 -16.83 1.98
CA GLY A 28 -10.20 -17.28 2.29
C GLY A 28 -10.66 -16.87 3.70
N GLU A 29 -11.03 -17.85 4.53
CA GLU A 29 -11.53 -17.62 5.90
C GLU A 29 -10.52 -16.91 6.82
N ASP A 30 -9.22 -17.12 6.61
CA ASP A 30 -8.17 -16.45 7.38
C ASP A 30 -8.25 -14.92 7.19
N GLU A 31 -8.62 -14.45 6.00
CA GLU A 31 -8.74 -13.02 5.70
C GLU A 31 -9.98 -12.40 6.33
N VAL A 32 -11.07 -13.17 6.46
CA VAL A 32 -12.28 -12.74 7.18
C VAL A 32 -11.98 -12.62 8.68
N GLN A 33 -11.25 -13.59 9.24
CA GLN A 33 -10.82 -13.54 10.63
C GLN A 33 -9.83 -12.41 10.90
N GLU A 34 -8.93 -12.13 9.94
CA GLU A 34 -8.05 -10.96 10.00
C GLU A 34 -8.85 -9.66 10.04
N ALA A 35 -9.84 -9.48 9.17
CA ALA A 35 -10.65 -8.26 9.14
C ALA A 35 -11.33 -8.04 10.51
N TYR A 36 -11.91 -9.11 11.08
CA TYR A 36 -12.47 -9.06 12.42
C TYR A 36 -11.40 -8.71 13.48
N TYR A 37 -10.23 -9.34 13.45
CA TYR A 37 -9.14 -9.06 14.39
C TYR A 37 -8.66 -7.60 14.31
N ALA A 38 -8.51 -7.07 13.10
CA ALA A 38 -8.11 -5.69 12.87
C ALA A 38 -9.12 -4.69 13.47
N PHE A 39 -10.41 -4.95 13.30
CA PHE A 39 -11.46 -4.11 13.88
C PHE A 39 -11.56 -4.26 15.40
N SER A 40 -11.73 -5.49 15.89
CA SER A 40 -12.13 -5.76 17.28
C SER A 40 -10.98 -5.73 18.28
N HIS A 41 -9.76 -6.10 17.86
CA HIS A 41 -8.61 -6.23 18.76
C HIS A 41 -7.56 -5.15 18.52
N LEU A 42 -7.32 -4.75 17.27
CA LEU A 42 -6.32 -3.73 16.98
C LEU A 42 -6.89 -2.31 16.98
N GLY A 43 -8.18 -2.16 16.70
CA GLY A 43 -8.88 -0.89 16.64
C GLY A 43 -8.75 -0.15 15.32
N CYS A 44 -8.35 -0.81 14.23
CA CYS A 44 -8.42 -0.21 12.90
C CYS A 44 -9.87 0.17 12.58
N ASP A 45 -10.09 1.25 11.84
CA ASP A 45 -11.44 1.71 11.46
C ASP A 45 -11.79 1.41 10.00
N GLU A 46 -10.85 0.85 9.23
CA GLU A 46 -11.08 0.44 7.86
C GLU A 46 -10.30 -0.84 7.53
N GLN A 47 -10.88 -1.69 6.68
CA GLN A 47 -10.22 -2.84 6.08
C GLN A 47 -10.26 -2.70 4.56
N MET A 48 -9.08 -2.60 3.94
CA MET A 48 -8.94 -2.75 2.50
C MET A 48 -9.03 -4.23 2.13
N TRP A 49 -9.97 -4.57 1.26
CA TRP A 49 -10.17 -5.92 0.76
C TRP A 49 -9.55 -6.03 -0.64
N ASP A 50 -8.46 -6.79 -0.76
CA ASP A 50 -7.58 -6.80 -1.94
C ASP A 50 -8.08 -7.78 -3.01
N CYS A 51 -8.98 -7.32 -3.88
CA CYS A 51 -9.49 -8.07 -5.04
C CYS A 51 -8.53 -8.09 -6.24
N GLU A 52 -7.43 -7.34 -6.19
CA GLU A 52 -6.35 -7.38 -7.18
C GLU A 52 -5.47 -8.63 -7.00
N GLY A 53 -5.30 -9.43 -8.05
CA GLY A 53 -4.34 -10.54 -8.08
C GLY A 53 -4.66 -11.72 -7.15
N LYS A 54 -5.92 -11.87 -6.72
CA LYS A 54 -6.38 -12.94 -5.81
C LYS A 54 -7.77 -13.47 -6.17
N GLU A 55 -8.01 -14.75 -5.90
CA GLU A 55 -9.37 -15.31 -5.83
C GLU A 55 -9.98 -14.95 -4.47
N VAL A 56 -10.68 -13.82 -4.45
CA VAL A 56 -11.17 -13.22 -3.21
C VAL A 56 -12.57 -13.71 -2.86
N ASP A 57 -12.80 -13.86 -1.56
CA ASP A 57 -14.11 -14.13 -1.02
C ASP A 57 -15.02 -12.91 -1.14
N SER A 58 -15.98 -12.97 -2.07
CA SER A 58 -16.95 -11.90 -2.26
C SER A 58 -17.94 -11.80 -1.07
N PHE A 59 -18.04 -12.80 -0.19
CA PHE A 59 -19.02 -12.86 0.90
C PHE A 59 -18.51 -12.27 2.22
N VAL A 60 -17.43 -11.49 2.21
CA VAL A 60 -16.81 -10.92 3.43
C VAL A 60 -17.80 -10.24 4.39
N VAL A 61 -18.68 -9.36 3.89
CA VAL A 61 -19.68 -8.68 4.73
C VAL A 61 -20.61 -9.68 5.40
N LYS A 62 -21.21 -10.60 4.62
CA LYS A 62 -22.10 -11.62 5.16
C LYS A 62 -21.40 -12.44 6.23
N LYS A 63 -20.18 -12.92 5.97
CA LYS A 63 -19.42 -13.76 6.91
C LYS A 63 -19.07 -13.02 8.20
N LEU A 64 -18.62 -11.76 8.11
CA LEU A 64 -18.35 -10.93 9.28
C LEU A 64 -19.59 -10.75 10.16
N LEU A 65 -20.72 -10.36 9.56
CA LEU A 65 -21.97 -10.13 10.29
C LEU A 65 -22.52 -11.42 10.92
N THR A 66 -22.45 -12.55 10.22
CA THR A 66 -22.97 -13.83 10.75
C THR A 66 -22.07 -14.46 11.82
N LYS A 67 -20.74 -14.33 11.67
CA LYS A 67 -19.77 -15.01 12.55
C LYS A 67 -19.48 -14.21 13.82
N TYR A 68 -19.59 -12.88 13.74
CA TYR A 68 -19.23 -11.96 14.83
C TYR A 68 -20.36 -10.98 15.13
N GLU A 69 -21.60 -11.49 15.18
CA GLU A 69 -22.82 -10.69 15.31
C GLU A 69 -22.75 -9.68 16.46
N SER A 70 -22.40 -10.11 17.68
CA SER A 70 -22.39 -9.24 18.87
C SER A 70 -21.52 -8.00 18.68
N PHE A 71 -20.34 -8.16 18.09
CA PHE A 71 -19.42 -7.05 17.84
C PHE A 71 -19.98 -6.06 16.80
N PHE A 72 -20.52 -6.57 15.68
CA PHE A 72 -21.00 -5.72 14.59
C PHE A 72 -22.34 -5.07 14.88
N ARG A 73 -23.14 -5.58 15.82
CA ARG A 73 -24.31 -4.88 16.37
C ARG A 73 -23.93 -3.53 16.99
N GLU A 74 -22.79 -3.48 17.67
CA GLU A 74 -22.27 -2.28 18.33
C GLU A 74 -21.37 -1.44 17.41
N ASN A 75 -20.67 -2.08 16.48
CA ASN A 75 -19.69 -1.46 15.60
C ASN A 75 -20.07 -1.69 14.13
N ARG A 76 -20.93 -0.81 13.61
CA ARG A 76 -21.62 -1.00 12.34
C ARG A 76 -20.71 -0.76 11.14
N LEU A 77 -20.76 -1.68 10.18
CA LEU A 77 -20.11 -1.51 8.87
C LEU A 77 -20.84 -0.43 8.06
N GLY A 78 -20.08 0.48 7.45
CA GLY A 78 -20.60 1.61 6.69
C GLY A 78 -20.80 2.90 7.51
N GLU A 79 -20.68 2.80 8.84
CA GLU A 79 -20.89 3.92 9.76
C GLU A 79 -19.72 4.10 10.73
N ASN A 80 -19.40 3.07 11.52
CA ASN A 80 -18.30 3.11 12.49
C ASN A 80 -17.00 2.55 11.90
N LEU A 81 -17.15 1.48 11.11
CA LEU A 81 -16.09 0.68 10.49
C LEU A 81 -16.34 0.60 8.98
N PHE A 82 -15.27 0.52 8.18
CA PHE A 82 -15.36 0.59 6.73
C PHE A 82 -14.69 -0.61 6.05
N ILE A 83 -15.30 -1.12 4.98
CA ILE A 83 -14.68 -2.08 4.07
C ILE A 83 -14.58 -1.40 2.71
N THR A 84 -13.35 -1.35 2.18
CA THR A 84 -13.04 -0.68 0.92
C THR A 84 -12.40 -1.67 -0.04
N LEU A 85 -13.04 -1.91 -1.18
CA LEU A 85 -12.60 -2.93 -2.13
C LEU A 85 -11.49 -2.36 -3.03
N ARG A 86 -10.30 -2.96 -3.04
CA ARG A 86 -9.26 -2.67 -4.03
C ARG A 86 -9.49 -3.57 -5.24
N VAL A 87 -10.02 -2.98 -6.32
CA VAL A 87 -10.43 -3.70 -7.52
C VAL A 87 -9.26 -3.84 -8.51
N PRO A 88 -9.25 -4.83 -9.42
CA PRO A 88 -8.26 -4.88 -10.49
C PRO A 88 -8.46 -3.72 -11.48
N ASN A 89 -7.37 -3.27 -12.11
CA ASN A 89 -7.44 -2.24 -13.15
C ASN A 89 -7.53 -2.89 -14.54
N PRO A 90 -8.68 -2.85 -15.23
CA PRO A 90 -8.86 -3.54 -16.51
C PRO A 90 -8.00 -2.99 -17.66
N THR A 91 -7.47 -1.77 -17.51
CA THR A 91 -6.58 -1.16 -18.52
C THR A 91 -5.19 -1.79 -18.48
N VAL A 92 -4.75 -2.20 -17.29
CA VAL A 92 -3.45 -2.85 -17.07
C VAL A 92 -3.63 -4.35 -17.01
N GLU A 93 -4.49 -4.85 -16.13
CA GLU A 93 -4.69 -6.26 -15.81
C GLU A 93 -5.74 -6.92 -16.71
N LYS A 94 -5.48 -6.92 -18.03
CA LYS A 94 -6.44 -7.41 -19.05
C LYS A 94 -6.90 -8.87 -18.82
N GLY A 95 -6.03 -9.71 -18.26
CA GLY A 95 -6.35 -11.11 -17.96
C GLY A 95 -7.37 -11.30 -16.85
N GLU A 96 -7.50 -10.32 -15.95
CA GLU A 96 -8.38 -10.36 -14.76
C GLU A 96 -9.46 -9.27 -14.80
N ALA A 97 -9.59 -8.55 -15.92
CA ALA A 97 -10.50 -7.41 -16.07
C ALA A 97 -11.96 -7.71 -15.69
N LYS A 98 -12.42 -8.96 -15.83
CA LYS A 98 -13.81 -9.35 -15.47
C LYS A 98 -14.04 -9.46 -13.96
N ILE A 99 -12.98 -9.67 -13.17
CA ILE A 99 -13.07 -9.67 -11.70
C ILE A 99 -13.55 -8.31 -11.19
N LEU A 100 -13.22 -7.20 -11.88
CA LEU A 100 -13.80 -5.88 -11.59
C LEU A 100 -15.33 -5.93 -11.61
N LEU A 101 -15.91 -6.51 -12.66
CA LEU A 101 -17.36 -6.53 -12.85
C LEU A 101 -18.03 -7.36 -11.76
N GLU A 102 -17.49 -8.55 -11.49
CA GLU A 102 -17.96 -9.44 -10.41
C GLU A 102 -17.86 -8.76 -9.03
N THR A 103 -16.78 -8.01 -8.80
CA THR A 103 -16.57 -7.28 -7.54
C THR A 103 -17.61 -6.18 -7.38
N LEU A 104 -17.87 -5.39 -8.42
CA LEU A 104 -18.88 -4.32 -8.39
C LEU A 104 -20.30 -4.89 -8.24
N ASP A 105 -20.62 -5.98 -8.92
CA ASP A 105 -21.90 -6.68 -8.80
C ASP A 105 -22.10 -7.34 -7.42
N SER A 106 -21.04 -7.53 -6.63
CA SER A 106 -21.13 -8.07 -5.26
C SER A 106 -21.57 -7.04 -4.20
N ILE A 107 -21.47 -5.75 -4.51
CA ILE A 107 -21.79 -4.66 -3.56
C ILE A 107 -23.28 -4.68 -3.16
N PRO A 108 -24.26 -4.77 -4.09
CA PRO A 108 -25.68 -4.89 -3.74
C PRO A 108 -25.99 -6.09 -2.85
N ARG A 109 -25.38 -7.26 -3.11
CA ARG A 109 -25.54 -8.42 -2.23
C ARG A 109 -25.00 -8.16 -0.82
N SER A 110 -23.91 -7.41 -0.71
CA SER A 110 -23.35 -7.02 0.58
C SER A 110 -24.29 -6.06 1.31
N PHE A 111 -24.91 -5.13 0.59
CA PHE A 111 -25.97 -4.28 1.11
C PHE A 111 -27.15 -5.09 1.64
N ASP A 112 -27.67 -6.07 0.89
CA ASP A 112 -28.80 -6.91 1.34
C ASP A 112 -28.49 -7.64 2.65
N ALA A 113 -27.28 -8.17 2.77
CA ALA A 113 -26.82 -8.84 4.00
C ALA A 113 -26.78 -7.87 5.19
N ALA A 114 -26.29 -6.65 4.98
CA ALA A 114 -26.27 -5.62 6.01
C ALA A 114 -27.67 -5.11 6.36
N LYS A 115 -28.54 -4.89 5.37
CA LYS A 115 -29.93 -4.46 5.58
C LYS A 115 -30.72 -5.49 6.37
N LEU A 116 -30.57 -6.78 6.05
CA LEU A 116 -31.18 -7.86 6.82
C LEU A 116 -30.66 -7.90 8.26
N PHE A 117 -29.36 -7.65 8.44
CA PHE A 117 -28.75 -7.68 9.77
C PHE A 117 -29.17 -6.45 10.59
N TYR A 118 -28.99 -5.24 10.09
CA TYR A 118 -29.19 -3.98 10.80
C TYR A 118 -30.63 -3.45 10.80
N GLN A 119 -31.48 -3.91 9.87
CA GLN A 119 -32.85 -3.44 9.67
C GLN A 119 -32.94 -1.96 9.24
N ASP A 120 -31.95 -1.48 8.48
CA ASP A 120 -31.91 -0.15 7.89
C ASP A 120 -31.12 -0.15 6.57
N ASP A 121 -31.01 1.01 5.92
CA ASP A 121 -30.36 1.19 4.60
C ASP A 121 -28.87 1.57 4.68
N THR A 122 -28.19 1.25 5.78
CA THR A 122 -26.74 1.51 5.90
C THR A 122 -25.96 0.62 4.92
N SER A 123 -25.24 1.25 3.98
CA SER A 123 -24.43 0.54 3.01
C SER A 123 -23.08 0.13 3.59
N PRO A 124 -22.76 -1.18 3.70
CA PRO A 124 -21.52 -1.64 4.33
C PRO A 124 -20.28 -1.42 3.46
N ILE A 125 -20.49 -1.25 2.15
CA ILE A 125 -19.47 -0.95 1.15
C ILE A 125 -20.04 0.12 0.21
N PHE A 126 -19.31 1.23 0.06
CA PHE A 126 -19.68 2.31 -0.85
C PHE A 126 -18.44 2.99 -1.47
N GLU A 127 -17.22 2.52 -1.17
CA GLU A 127 -15.98 3.01 -1.77
C GLU A 127 -15.17 1.86 -2.38
N VAL A 128 -14.54 2.13 -3.52
CA VAL A 128 -13.65 1.19 -4.22
C VAL A 128 -12.35 1.89 -4.61
N ILE A 129 -11.21 1.20 -4.51
CA ILE A 129 -9.88 1.70 -4.87
C ILE A 129 -9.49 1.17 -6.25
N LEU A 130 -9.13 2.06 -7.16
CA LEU A 130 -8.57 1.75 -8.47
C LEU A 130 -7.03 1.86 -8.43
N PRO A 131 -6.27 0.75 -8.44
CA PRO A 131 -4.81 0.77 -8.52
C PRO A 131 -4.32 1.22 -9.90
N MET A 132 -3.05 1.64 -9.98
CA MET A 132 -2.40 2.04 -11.23
C MET A 132 -3.23 3.07 -12.02
N THR A 133 -3.81 4.05 -11.32
CA THR A 133 -4.65 5.05 -11.97
C THR A 133 -3.82 5.96 -12.87
N ALA A 134 -4.21 6.03 -14.14
CA ALA A 134 -3.49 6.79 -15.17
C ALA A 134 -4.33 7.92 -15.82
N SER A 135 -5.65 7.96 -15.62
CA SER A 135 -6.51 8.99 -16.23
C SER A 135 -7.85 9.11 -15.53
N SER A 136 -8.53 10.24 -15.70
CA SER A 136 -9.87 10.50 -15.16
C SER A 136 -10.91 9.55 -15.75
N GLU A 137 -10.74 9.16 -17.01
CA GLU A 137 -11.63 8.26 -17.74
C GLU A 137 -11.62 6.87 -17.13
N CYS A 138 -10.46 6.39 -16.66
CA CYS A 138 -10.38 5.10 -15.96
C CYS A 138 -11.20 5.09 -14.67
N ILE A 139 -11.17 6.18 -13.90
CA ILE A 139 -11.96 6.35 -12.68
C ILE A 139 -13.46 6.45 -13.04
N ASP A 140 -13.79 7.27 -14.04
CA ASP A 140 -15.17 7.52 -14.47
C ASP A 140 -15.85 6.27 -15.03
N ARG A 141 -15.12 5.41 -15.76
CA ARG A 141 -15.65 4.14 -16.27
C ARG A 141 -16.11 3.21 -15.14
N ILE A 142 -15.38 3.13 -14.03
CA ILE A 142 -15.78 2.31 -12.87
C ILE A 142 -17.04 2.87 -12.24
N TYR A 143 -17.05 4.18 -11.99
CA TYR A 143 -18.21 4.88 -11.42
C TYR A 143 -19.47 4.69 -12.27
N ARG A 144 -19.37 4.94 -13.59
CA ARG A 144 -20.47 4.78 -14.54
C ARG A 144 -20.88 3.33 -14.72
N TYR A 145 -19.94 2.40 -14.77
CA TYR A 145 -20.27 0.98 -14.83
C TYR A 145 -21.17 0.57 -13.66
N TYR A 146 -20.79 0.98 -12.45
CA TYR A 146 -21.60 0.72 -11.27
C TYR A 146 -22.99 1.39 -11.36
N CYS A 147 -23.05 2.71 -11.58
CA CYS A 147 -24.31 3.44 -11.55
C CYS A 147 -25.25 3.03 -12.70
N ASP A 148 -24.72 2.93 -13.93
CA ASP A 148 -25.54 2.78 -15.13
C ASP A 148 -25.85 1.30 -15.44
N PHE A 149 -24.97 0.37 -15.04
CA PHE A 149 -25.11 -1.05 -15.39
C PHE A 149 -25.38 -1.95 -14.18
N VAL A 150 -24.68 -1.77 -13.05
CA VAL A 150 -24.94 -2.58 -11.84
C VAL A 150 -26.25 -2.14 -11.19
N VAL A 151 -26.39 -0.84 -10.92
CA VAL A 151 -27.58 -0.25 -10.32
C VAL A 151 -28.66 -0.07 -11.39
N GLY A 152 -28.30 0.49 -12.56
CA GLY A 152 -29.27 0.78 -13.62
C GLY A 152 -30.01 -0.43 -14.21
N LYS A 153 -29.46 -1.66 -14.10
CA LYS A 153 -30.19 -2.87 -14.54
C LYS A 153 -31.47 -3.10 -13.74
N GLN A 154 -31.58 -2.57 -12.53
CA GLN A 154 -32.77 -2.73 -11.69
C GLN A 154 -34.05 -2.21 -12.37
N HIS A 155 -33.93 -1.22 -13.28
CA HIS A 155 -35.05 -0.62 -14.02
C HIS A 155 -35.42 -1.35 -15.31
N LYS A 156 -34.71 -2.42 -15.68
CA LYS A 156 -35.00 -3.18 -16.90
C LYS A 156 -36.05 -4.26 -16.61
N SER A 157 -37.01 -4.43 -17.52
CA SER A 157 -37.91 -5.60 -17.53
C SER A 157 -37.30 -6.75 -18.34
N PHE A 158 -37.67 -7.99 -18.01
CA PHE A 158 -37.22 -9.18 -18.75
C PHE A 158 -37.78 -9.24 -20.18
N ARG A 159 -39.00 -8.72 -20.36
CA ARG A 159 -39.74 -8.62 -21.62
C ARG A 159 -40.65 -7.39 -21.59
N GLU A 160 -41.23 -7.05 -22.74
CA GLU A 160 -42.22 -5.97 -22.82
C GLU A 160 -43.42 -6.28 -21.91
N LYS A 161 -43.84 -5.31 -21.07
CA LYS A 161 -44.93 -5.43 -20.07
C LYS A 161 -44.68 -6.48 -18.98
N ASP A 162 -43.43 -6.84 -18.71
CA ASP A 162 -43.05 -7.71 -17.59
C ASP A 162 -42.59 -6.88 -16.38
N ILE A 163 -42.49 -7.52 -15.21
CA ILE A 163 -41.89 -6.92 -14.02
C ILE A 163 -40.43 -6.53 -14.27
N THR A 164 -39.99 -5.51 -13.57
CA THR A 164 -38.59 -5.06 -13.52
C THR A 164 -37.73 -6.03 -12.74
N ILE A 165 -36.41 -5.99 -12.96
CA ILE A 165 -35.45 -6.76 -12.16
C ILE A 165 -35.59 -6.40 -10.67
N ALA A 166 -35.80 -5.13 -10.32
CA ALA A 166 -36.00 -4.71 -8.93
C ALA A 166 -37.24 -5.33 -8.28
N GLU A 167 -38.36 -5.40 -8.99
CA GLU A 167 -39.59 -6.02 -8.48
C GLU A 167 -39.43 -7.53 -8.22
N TRP A 168 -38.51 -8.20 -8.93
CA TRP A 168 -38.25 -9.62 -8.73
C TRP A 168 -37.28 -9.92 -7.59
N ILE A 169 -36.14 -9.23 -7.52
CA ILE A 169 -35.03 -9.58 -6.61
C ILE A 169 -34.65 -8.50 -5.61
N GLY A 170 -35.32 -7.34 -5.65
CA GLY A 170 -35.04 -6.20 -4.79
C GLY A 170 -34.21 -5.10 -5.46
N GLU A 171 -34.18 -3.94 -4.82
CA GLU A 171 -33.43 -2.77 -5.28
C GLU A 171 -31.92 -2.99 -5.21
N PHE A 172 -31.18 -2.31 -6.10
CA PHE A 172 -29.73 -2.36 -6.13
C PHE A 172 -29.17 -1.15 -5.38
N LYS A 173 -28.54 -1.39 -4.23
CA LYS A 173 -28.00 -0.35 -3.35
C LYS A 173 -26.52 -0.60 -2.98
N PRO A 174 -25.75 0.43 -2.60
CA PRO A 174 -26.09 1.85 -2.72
C PRO A 174 -26.30 2.26 -4.18
N GLU A 175 -26.98 3.38 -4.42
CA GLU A 175 -27.23 3.86 -5.79
C GLU A 175 -25.96 4.35 -6.49
N LYS A 176 -24.94 4.69 -5.69
CA LYS A 176 -23.65 5.23 -6.14
C LYS A 176 -22.53 4.71 -5.24
N ILE A 177 -21.32 4.69 -5.80
CA ILE A 177 -20.08 4.43 -5.08
C ILE A 177 -19.12 5.59 -5.28
N ASN A 178 -18.16 5.74 -4.37
CA ASN A 178 -16.99 6.60 -4.56
C ASN A 178 -15.83 5.76 -5.10
N VAL A 179 -15.18 6.24 -6.15
CA VAL A 179 -13.97 5.60 -6.68
C VAL A 179 -12.75 6.37 -6.20
N ILE A 180 -11.87 5.70 -5.47
CA ILE A 180 -10.63 6.22 -4.89
C ILE A 180 -9.50 5.90 -5.88
N PRO A 181 -8.92 6.90 -6.57
CA PRO A 181 -7.76 6.64 -7.42
C PRO A 181 -6.53 6.35 -6.56
N LEU A 182 -5.80 5.29 -6.89
CA LEU A 182 -4.48 4.96 -6.36
C LEU A 182 -3.40 5.24 -7.41
N PHE A 183 -2.59 6.26 -7.14
CA PHE A 183 -1.46 6.70 -7.98
C PHE A 183 -0.15 6.08 -7.48
N GLU A 184 0.61 5.46 -8.39
CA GLU A 184 1.73 4.58 -8.05
C GLU A 184 3.05 4.91 -8.76
N ASP A 185 3.03 5.78 -9.76
CA ASP A 185 4.19 6.15 -10.57
C ASP A 185 4.42 7.67 -10.63
N TRP A 186 5.61 8.04 -11.07
CA TRP A 186 6.09 9.42 -11.06
C TRP A 186 5.18 10.39 -11.81
N GLU A 187 4.76 10.03 -13.02
CA GLU A 187 3.99 10.91 -13.90
C GLU A 187 2.61 11.18 -13.30
N HIS A 188 1.88 10.12 -12.97
CA HIS A 188 0.50 10.25 -12.49
C HIS A 188 0.42 10.73 -11.04
N MET A 189 1.45 10.53 -10.21
CA MET A 189 1.50 11.17 -8.88
C MET A 189 1.70 12.69 -8.98
N LEU A 190 2.54 13.18 -9.89
CA LEU A 190 2.71 14.62 -10.11
C LEU A 190 1.44 15.27 -10.69
N ASP A 191 0.66 14.50 -11.45
CA ASP A 191 -0.59 14.93 -12.09
C ASP A 191 -1.87 14.51 -11.33
N ALA A 192 -1.73 13.93 -10.13
CA ALA A 192 -2.85 13.37 -9.37
C ALA A 192 -4.00 14.38 -9.16
N HIS A 193 -3.66 15.64 -8.92
CA HIS A 193 -4.60 16.75 -8.79
C HIS A 193 -5.42 17.00 -10.07
N ASN A 194 -4.81 17.08 -11.25
CA ASN A 194 -5.55 17.32 -12.49
C ASN A 194 -6.44 16.13 -12.85
N ILE A 195 -5.93 14.91 -12.72
CA ILE A 195 -6.71 13.68 -12.94
C ILE A 195 -7.93 13.62 -12.01
N THR A 196 -7.71 13.91 -10.72
CA THR A 196 -8.80 13.95 -9.73
C THR A 196 -9.80 15.06 -10.03
N GLY A 197 -9.32 16.26 -10.37
CA GLY A 197 -10.15 17.41 -10.69
C GLY A 197 -11.03 17.15 -11.90
N ALA A 198 -10.45 16.62 -12.99
CA ALA A 198 -11.17 16.22 -14.20
C ALA A 198 -12.26 15.17 -13.91
N TYR A 199 -11.97 14.17 -13.08
CA TYR A 199 -12.98 13.19 -12.66
C TYR A 199 -14.16 13.83 -11.90
N LEU A 200 -13.90 14.86 -11.10
CA LEU A 200 -14.90 15.50 -10.24
C LEU A 200 -15.77 16.57 -10.94
N GLN A 201 -15.37 17.09 -12.10
CA GLN A 201 -16.03 18.23 -12.77
C GLN A 201 -17.56 18.13 -12.90
N ASN A 202 -18.10 16.93 -13.10
CA ASN A 202 -19.54 16.69 -13.30
C ASN A 202 -20.18 15.90 -12.15
N LYS A 203 -19.56 15.90 -10.96
CA LYS A 203 -20.02 15.13 -9.80
C LYS A 203 -20.26 16.05 -8.62
N LYS A 204 -21.39 15.83 -7.94
CA LYS A 204 -21.68 16.46 -6.64
C LYS A 204 -21.32 15.46 -5.56
N VAL A 205 -20.21 15.69 -4.88
CA VAL A 205 -19.70 14.86 -3.79
C VAL A 205 -19.40 15.72 -2.57
N GLU A 206 -19.63 15.20 -1.38
CA GLU A 206 -19.26 15.89 -0.13
C GLU A 206 -17.73 15.88 0.09
N TYR A 207 -17.07 14.84 -0.40
CA TYR A 207 -15.64 14.64 -0.29
C TYR A 207 -15.12 13.70 -1.39
N GLN A 208 -13.81 13.69 -1.58
CA GLN A 208 -13.09 12.70 -2.39
C GLN A 208 -11.90 12.16 -1.60
N ARG A 209 -11.65 10.85 -1.67
CA ARG A 209 -10.41 10.25 -1.16
C ARG A 209 -9.44 10.01 -2.32
N VAL A 210 -8.14 10.21 -2.11
CA VAL A 210 -7.09 9.95 -3.11
C VAL A 210 -5.98 9.16 -2.45
N PHE A 211 -5.55 8.07 -3.07
CA PHE A 211 -4.56 7.17 -2.52
C PHE A 211 -3.22 7.36 -3.24
N LEU A 212 -2.17 7.66 -2.48
CA LEU A 212 -0.80 7.81 -2.95
C LEU A 212 0.04 6.63 -2.46
N ALA A 213 0.67 5.90 -3.38
CA ALA A 213 1.60 4.84 -3.03
C ALA A 213 2.94 5.42 -2.55
N ARG A 214 3.61 4.66 -1.67
CA ARG A 214 4.99 4.95 -1.26
C ARG A 214 5.96 3.84 -1.67
N SER A 215 5.50 2.59 -1.67
CA SER A 215 6.33 1.42 -1.94
C SER A 215 6.78 1.31 -3.40
N ASP A 216 5.86 1.46 -4.35
CA ASP A 216 6.15 1.36 -5.78
C ASP A 216 7.04 2.51 -6.28
N PRO A 217 6.78 3.79 -5.91
CA PRO A 217 7.70 4.87 -6.23
C PRO A 217 9.10 4.66 -5.63
N ALA A 218 9.21 4.13 -4.41
CA ALA A 218 10.51 3.87 -3.81
C ALA A 218 11.29 2.82 -4.60
N MET A 219 10.65 1.69 -4.92
CA MET A 219 11.25 0.65 -5.74
C MET A 219 11.70 1.19 -7.11
N ASN A 220 10.90 2.06 -7.73
CA ASN A 220 11.14 2.54 -9.09
C ASN A 220 12.15 3.70 -9.16
N TYR A 221 12.16 4.58 -8.16
CA TYR A 221 12.85 5.89 -8.23
C TYR A 221 13.71 6.20 -7.00
N GLY A 222 13.81 5.26 -6.05
CA GLY A 222 14.54 5.37 -4.79
C GLY A 222 13.77 6.09 -3.69
N LEU A 223 14.29 6.01 -2.47
CA LEU A 223 13.63 6.49 -1.24
C LEU A 223 13.31 7.99 -1.31
N VAL A 224 14.30 8.82 -1.63
CA VAL A 224 14.16 10.29 -1.64
C VAL A 224 13.09 10.72 -2.62
N SER A 225 13.12 10.18 -3.85
CA SER A 225 12.10 10.48 -4.86
C SER A 225 10.69 10.10 -4.42
N ALA A 226 10.50 8.95 -3.78
CA ALA A 226 9.19 8.50 -3.33
C ALA A 226 8.55 9.43 -2.29
N VAL A 227 9.36 9.96 -1.37
CA VAL A 227 8.90 10.89 -0.33
C VAL A 227 8.56 12.24 -0.94
N LEU A 228 9.44 12.76 -1.80
CA LEU A 228 9.22 14.04 -2.47
C LEU A 228 8.00 14.00 -3.41
N LEU A 229 7.79 12.90 -4.15
CA LEU A 229 6.57 12.69 -4.96
C LEU A 229 5.31 12.77 -4.10
N ASN A 230 5.27 12.09 -2.95
CA ASN A 230 4.13 12.15 -2.05
C ASN A 230 3.90 13.58 -1.54
N LYS A 231 4.94 14.32 -1.15
CA LYS A 231 4.80 15.71 -0.70
C LYS A 231 4.27 16.64 -1.78
N ILE A 232 4.79 16.53 -3.01
CA ILE A 232 4.31 17.33 -4.15
C ILE A 232 2.83 17.00 -4.41
N ALA A 233 2.47 15.72 -4.46
CA ALA A 233 1.10 15.29 -4.70
C ALA A 233 0.15 15.79 -3.61
N LEU A 234 0.52 15.67 -2.33
CA LEU A 234 -0.27 16.20 -1.20
C LEU A 234 -0.45 17.72 -1.27
N GLN A 235 0.61 18.46 -1.60
CA GLN A 235 0.54 19.91 -1.79
C GLN A 235 -0.43 20.29 -2.91
N LYS A 236 -0.37 19.62 -4.06
CA LYS A 236 -1.25 19.90 -5.20
C LYS A 236 -2.70 19.47 -4.95
N LEU A 237 -2.92 18.36 -4.25
CA LEU A 237 -4.26 17.93 -3.84
C LEU A 237 -4.90 18.90 -2.85
N GLN A 238 -4.12 19.49 -1.94
CA GLN A 238 -4.62 20.54 -1.06
C GLN A 238 -5.11 21.76 -1.87
N LYS A 239 -4.31 22.23 -2.83
CA LYS A 239 -4.69 23.34 -3.72
C LYS A 239 -5.96 23.02 -4.51
N LEU A 240 -6.04 21.84 -5.11
CA LEU A 240 -7.25 21.38 -5.80
C LEU A 240 -8.47 21.41 -4.88
N SER A 241 -8.33 20.91 -3.65
CA SER A 241 -9.43 20.86 -2.66
C SER A 241 -10.00 22.25 -2.38
N GLU A 242 -9.15 23.26 -2.31
CA GLU A 242 -9.53 24.67 -2.14
C GLU A 242 -10.18 25.25 -3.41
N GLU A 243 -9.63 24.95 -4.59
CA GLU A 243 -10.10 25.44 -5.88
C GLU A 243 -11.52 24.98 -6.23
N ILE A 244 -11.86 23.72 -5.93
CA ILE A 244 -13.16 23.13 -6.29
C ILE A 244 -14.17 23.08 -5.13
N ASP A 245 -13.81 23.57 -3.94
CA ASP A 245 -14.61 23.52 -2.71
C ASP A 245 -15.13 22.10 -2.38
N VAL A 246 -14.28 21.09 -2.60
CA VAL A 246 -14.54 19.69 -2.22
C VAL A 246 -13.42 19.23 -1.30
N LYS A 247 -13.76 18.67 -0.14
CA LYS A 247 -12.77 18.14 0.79
C LYS A 247 -12.07 16.92 0.17
N ILE A 248 -10.75 17.00 0.03
CA ILE A 248 -9.93 15.86 -0.39
C ILE A 248 -9.26 15.25 0.83
N TYR A 249 -9.42 13.94 1.02
CA TYR A 249 -8.82 13.18 2.13
C TYR A 249 -7.78 12.21 1.59
N PRO A 250 -6.47 12.56 1.62
CA PRO A 250 -5.43 11.70 1.11
C PRO A 250 -5.22 10.44 1.97
N ILE A 251 -4.98 9.33 1.30
CA ILE A 251 -4.51 8.06 1.88
C ILE A 251 -3.05 7.90 1.46
N VAL A 252 -2.16 7.58 2.40
CA VAL A 252 -0.75 7.32 2.11
C VAL A 252 -0.41 5.86 2.43
N GLY A 253 0.07 5.13 1.41
CA GLY A 253 0.36 3.70 1.45
C GLY A 253 1.77 3.39 1.89
N VAL A 254 1.94 3.11 3.17
CA VAL A 254 3.24 2.97 3.84
C VAL A 254 3.40 1.59 4.49
N GLY A 255 4.57 0.99 4.30
CA GLY A 255 4.98 -0.27 4.95
C GLY A 255 5.92 -0.03 6.14
N SER A 256 6.25 -1.11 6.85
CA SER A 256 7.08 -1.05 8.07
C SER A 256 8.57 -0.87 7.77
N ALA A 257 9.05 -1.35 6.62
CA ALA A 257 10.43 -1.13 6.19
C ALA A 257 10.70 0.36 5.94
N PRO A 258 11.88 0.92 6.31
CA PRO A 258 12.23 2.30 5.99
C PRO A 258 12.14 2.63 4.50
N PHE A 259 12.38 1.66 3.61
CA PHE A 259 12.24 1.80 2.17
C PHE A 259 10.80 1.79 1.65
N ARG A 260 9.83 1.41 2.48
CA ARG A 260 8.40 1.36 2.09
C ARG A 260 7.48 2.26 2.90
N GLY A 261 7.91 2.78 4.03
CA GLY A 261 7.11 3.72 4.82
C GLY A 261 7.73 4.11 6.14
N ASN A 262 8.49 3.20 6.71
CA ASN A 262 8.92 3.21 8.09
C ASN A 262 7.77 3.40 9.08
N LEU A 263 6.55 2.98 8.73
CA LEU A 263 5.40 3.02 9.63
C LEU A 263 5.36 1.72 10.43
N LYS A 264 5.79 1.81 11.69
CA LYS A 264 5.74 0.76 12.72
C LYS A 264 5.27 1.41 14.03
N PRO A 265 4.85 0.64 15.06
CA PRO A 265 4.29 1.23 16.28
C PRO A 265 5.17 2.30 16.92
N GLN A 266 6.49 2.13 16.88
CA GLN A 266 7.47 3.02 17.50
C GLN A 266 7.68 4.33 16.72
N THR A 267 7.09 4.46 15.53
CA THR A 267 7.45 5.50 14.55
C THR A 267 6.25 6.23 13.97
N VAL A 268 5.05 5.89 14.44
CA VAL A 268 3.80 6.56 14.06
C VAL A 268 3.93 8.08 14.12
N GLU A 269 4.45 8.63 15.23
CA GLU A 269 4.51 10.08 15.42
C GLU A 269 5.46 10.78 14.43
N ARG A 270 6.54 10.10 14.04
CA ARG A 270 7.47 10.69 13.08
C ARG A 270 6.92 10.60 11.66
N VAL A 271 6.28 9.49 11.29
CA VAL A 271 5.65 9.32 9.96
C VAL A 271 4.48 10.29 9.79
N THR A 272 3.67 10.54 10.82
CA THR A 272 2.58 11.52 10.73
C THR A 272 3.07 12.95 10.59
N LYS A 273 4.25 13.28 11.15
CA LYS A 273 4.92 14.58 10.92
C LYS A 273 5.45 14.73 9.50
N GLU A 274 5.81 13.63 8.82
CA GLU A 274 6.24 13.67 7.43
C GLU A 274 5.10 14.06 6.48
N TYR A 275 3.91 13.52 6.75
CA TYR A 275 2.70 13.66 5.94
C TYR A 275 1.53 14.22 6.78
N PRO A 276 1.61 15.47 7.25
CA PRO A 276 0.63 16.06 8.16
C PRO A 276 -0.80 16.14 7.59
N SER A 277 -0.92 16.21 6.27
CA SER A 277 -2.20 16.25 5.54
C SER A 277 -2.76 14.89 5.13
N ALA A 278 -1.98 13.82 5.26
CA ALA A 278 -2.51 12.48 5.04
C ALA A 278 -3.59 12.20 6.08
N HIS A 279 -4.80 11.86 5.63
CA HIS A 279 -5.94 11.56 6.49
C HIS A 279 -6.01 10.08 6.86
N THR A 280 -5.66 9.19 5.94
CA THR A 280 -5.61 7.75 6.21
C THR A 280 -4.20 7.20 5.99
N PHE A 281 -3.74 6.33 6.87
CA PHE A 281 -2.53 5.53 6.65
C PHE A 281 -2.89 4.05 6.53
N THR A 282 -2.17 3.33 5.68
CA THR A 282 -2.28 1.87 5.63
C THR A 282 -1.58 1.21 6.81
N ILE A 283 -2.26 0.30 7.49
CA ILE A 283 -1.73 -0.59 8.52
C ILE A 283 -1.46 -1.96 7.88
N GLN A 284 -0.22 -2.20 7.49
CA GLN A 284 0.20 -3.41 6.77
C GLN A 284 0.45 -4.59 7.71
N SER A 285 0.71 -5.78 7.18
CA SER A 285 0.75 -7.01 7.98
C SER A 285 1.94 -7.00 8.94
N ALA A 286 3.11 -6.48 8.56
CA ALA A 286 4.25 -6.43 9.48
C ALA A 286 3.98 -5.53 10.70
N PHE A 287 3.28 -4.41 10.50
CA PHE A 287 2.83 -3.55 11.59
C PHE A 287 1.95 -4.34 12.57
N LYS A 288 1.02 -5.17 12.05
CA LYS A 288 0.05 -5.91 12.86
C LYS A 288 0.64 -7.12 13.58
N TYR A 289 1.55 -7.85 12.94
CA TYR A 289 1.92 -9.21 13.35
C TYR A 289 3.37 -9.38 13.82
N ASP A 290 4.28 -8.49 13.42
CA ASP A 290 5.69 -8.54 13.83
C ASP A 290 6.00 -7.60 15.00
N ASN A 291 4.95 -7.03 15.61
CA ASN A 291 5.04 -6.11 16.73
C ASN A 291 4.12 -6.54 17.88
N PRO A 292 4.44 -6.19 19.15
CA PRO A 292 3.59 -6.54 20.29
C PRO A 292 2.17 -5.95 20.15
N PRO A 293 1.09 -6.73 20.36
CA PRO A 293 -0.29 -6.25 20.15
C PRO A 293 -0.68 -5.03 21.00
N ALA A 294 -0.06 -4.83 22.15
CA ALA A 294 -0.28 -3.63 22.98
C ALA A 294 0.29 -2.37 22.31
N GLU A 295 1.49 -2.45 21.74
CA GLU A 295 2.11 -1.33 21.00
C GLU A 295 1.32 -1.02 19.73
N VAL A 296 0.87 -2.07 19.02
CA VAL A 296 0.04 -1.92 17.81
C VAL A 296 -1.25 -1.15 18.09
N ARG A 297 -1.99 -1.53 19.15
CA ARG A 297 -3.22 -0.83 19.58
C ARG A 297 -2.96 0.63 19.93
N GLU A 298 -1.92 0.90 20.72
CA GLU A 298 -1.57 2.26 21.12
C GLU A 298 -1.18 3.12 19.91
N ALA A 299 -0.42 2.55 18.98
CA ALA A 299 -0.02 3.21 17.75
C ALA A 299 -1.22 3.53 16.83
N ILE A 300 -2.18 2.61 16.70
CA ILE A 300 -3.44 2.85 15.98
C ILE A 300 -4.28 3.94 16.66
N ARG A 301 -4.37 3.93 18.00
CA ARG A 301 -5.05 4.97 18.78
C ARG A 301 -4.44 6.35 18.51
N LYS A 302 -3.11 6.47 18.55
CA LYS A 302 -2.39 7.71 18.20
C LYS A 302 -2.70 8.18 16.78
N LEU A 303 -2.74 7.25 15.80
CA LEU A 303 -3.11 7.58 14.43
C LEU A 303 -4.56 8.09 14.32
N GLN A 304 -5.51 7.48 15.04
CA GLN A 304 -6.92 7.88 15.02
C GLN A 304 -7.17 9.24 15.69
N GLU A 305 -6.50 9.50 16.81
CA GLU A 305 -6.65 10.74 17.58
C GLU A 305 -5.92 11.94 16.95
N ARG A 306 -4.97 11.69 16.03
CA ARG A 306 -4.19 12.77 15.40
C ARG A 306 -5.10 13.79 14.70
N LYS A 307 -4.74 15.07 14.76
CA LYS A 307 -5.36 16.10 13.92
C LYS A 307 -4.56 16.21 12.62
N THR A 308 -5.25 16.17 11.49
CA THR A 308 -4.65 16.49 10.19
C THR A 308 -4.41 17.99 10.10
N SER A 309 -3.38 18.38 9.36
CA SER A 309 -3.05 19.79 9.08
C SER A 309 -2.59 19.94 7.63
N LEU A 310 -2.27 21.16 7.22
CA LEU A 310 -1.85 21.44 5.84
C LEU A 310 -0.57 20.66 5.47
N PRO A 311 -0.40 20.28 4.19
CA PRO A 311 0.86 19.71 3.73
C PRO A 311 2.01 20.70 3.96
N GLN A 312 3.22 20.17 4.13
CA GLN A 312 4.42 21.00 4.12
C GLN A 312 4.56 21.67 2.76
N GLU A 313 4.75 22.99 2.76
CA GLU A 313 5.08 23.73 1.54
C GLU A 313 6.51 23.40 1.10
N ILE A 314 6.65 23.00 -0.15
CA ILE A 314 7.94 22.62 -0.76
C ILE A 314 8.12 23.24 -2.14
N ASP A 315 9.38 23.54 -2.46
CA ASP A 315 9.80 24.04 -3.77
C ASP A 315 9.82 22.87 -4.78
N GLU A 316 8.77 22.80 -5.60
CA GLU A 316 8.57 21.73 -6.57
C GLU A 316 9.72 21.65 -7.59
N GLU A 317 10.24 22.77 -8.07
CA GLU A 317 11.32 22.78 -9.06
C GLU A 317 12.63 22.23 -8.48
N LYS A 318 12.96 22.62 -7.24
CA LYS A 318 14.12 22.05 -6.53
C LYS A 318 13.94 20.57 -6.23
N CYS A 319 12.75 20.16 -5.79
CA CYS A 319 12.44 18.74 -5.60
C CYS A 319 12.67 17.97 -6.89
N LEU A 320 12.06 18.36 -8.00
CA LEU A 320 12.16 17.66 -9.28
C LEU A 320 13.62 17.56 -9.77
N ARG A 321 14.44 18.60 -9.58
CA ARG A 321 15.87 18.57 -9.92
C ARG A 321 16.62 17.51 -9.10
N VAL A 322 16.46 17.52 -7.78
CA VAL A 322 17.13 16.57 -6.87
C VAL A 322 16.66 15.14 -7.15
N MET A 323 15.35 14.95 -7.33
CA MET A 323 14.77 13.64 -7.59
C MET A 323 15.31 13.03 -8.89
N ARG A 324 15.44 13.81 -9.98
CA ARG A 324 16.02 13.31 -11.24
C ARG A 324 17.46 12.84 -11.05
N LYS A 325 18.31 13.71 -10.47
CA LYS A 325 19.73 13.42 -10.19
C LYS A 325 19.89 12.14 -9.36
N TYR A 326 19.11 12.00 -8.29
CA TYR A 326 19.11 10.85 -7.41
C TYR A 326 18.56 9.57 -8.07
N SER A 327 17.42 9.69 -8.76
CA SER A 327 16.75 8.55 -9.40
C SER A 327 17.58 7.93 -10.51
N ASP A 328 18.31 8.74 -11.30
CA ASP A 328 19.15 8.23 -12.39
C ASP A 328 20.27 7.31 -11.87
N GLU A 329 20.95 7.73 -10.79
CA GLU A 329 21.99 6.92 -10.16
C GLU A 329 21.40 5.70 -9.43
N TYR A 330 20.27 5.87 -8.73
CA TYR A 330 19.56 4.76 -8.11
C TYR A 330 19.21 3.67 -9.14
N VAL A 331 18.59 4.04 -10.27
CA VAL A 331 18.23 3.10 -11.35
C VAL A 331 19.48 2.43 -11.94
N SER A 332 20.56 3.19 -12.18
CA SER A 332 21.85 2.65 -12.63
C SER A 332 22.41 1.57 -11.70
N GLN A 333 22.28 1.75 -10.38
CA GLN A 333 22.70 0.77 -9.38
C GLN A 333 21.76 -0.43 -9.34
N ILE A 334 20.44 -0.22 -9.41
CA ILE A 334 19.45 -1.31 -9.46
C ILE A 334 19.63 -2.20 -10.66
N VAL A 335 19.90 -1.63 -11.85
CA VAL A 335 20.19 -2.41 -13.07
C VAL A 335 21.33 -3.41 -12.85
N LYS A 336 22.40 -3.00 -12.14
CA LYS A 336 23.54 -3.86 -11.81
C LYS A 336 23.19 -4.93 -10.77
N LEU A 337 22.33 -4.60 -9.81
CA LEU A 337 21.91 -5.50 -8.73
C LEU A 337 20.80 -6.46 -9.16
N ALA A 338 20.06 -6.16 -10.23
CA ALA A 338 18.86 -6.87 -10.63
C ALA A 338 19.02 -8.40 -10.79
N PRO A 339 20.13 -8.95 -11.34
CA PRO A 339 20.33 -10.41 -11.40
C PRO A 339 20.34 -11.05 -10.01
N MET A 340 21.01 -10.41 -9.04
CA MET A 340 21.08 -10.89 -7.66
C MET A 340 19.74 -10.68 -6.95
N ILE A 341 19.08 -9.53 -7.11
CA ILE A 341 17.74 -9.26 -6.54
C ILE A 341 16.77 -10.36 -6.99
N ASN A 342 16.73 -10.65 -8.28
CA ASN A 342 15.87 -11.70 -8.85
C ASN A 342 16.26 -13.12 -8.38
N LYS A 343 17.54 -13.36 -8.08
CA LYS A 343 17.99 -14.64 -7.51
C LYS A 343 17.46 -14.81 -6.08
N VAL A 344 17.61 -13.79 -5.23
CA VAL A 344 17.14 -13.81 -3.84
C VAL A 344 15.62 -13.82 -3.75
N ALA A 345 14.94 -13.08 -4.62
CA ALA A 345 13.48 -12.98 -4.66
C ALA A 345 12.77 -14.34 -4.75
N LYS A 346 13.41 -15.35 -5.35
CA LYS A 346 12.88 -16.73 -5.46
C LYS A 346 12.78 -17.46 -4.12
N TYR A 347 13.54 -17.02 -3.13
CA TYR A 347 13.59 -17.60 -1.78
C TYR A 347 12.86 -16.74 -0.75
N ILE A 348 12.24 -15.64 -1.17
CA ILE A 348 11.41 -14.83 -0.29
C ILE A 348 10.08 -15.57 -0.09
N PRO A 349 9.71 -15.91 1.16
CA PRO A 349 8.53 -16.72 1.41
C PRO A 349 7.24 -15.95 1.14
N GLY A 350 6.24 -16.67 0.64
CA GLY A 350 4.88 -16.18 0.52
C GLY A 350 4.21 -16.00 1.90
N ARG A 351 3.33 -15.00 2.01
CA ARG A 351 2.50 -14.73 3.20
C ARG A 351 1.01 -14.58 2.90
N ARG A 352 0.67 -14.55 1.62
CA ARG A 352 -0.69 -14.45 1.11
C ARG A 352 -0.80 -15.38 -0.08
N LYS A 353 -1.90 -16.12 -0.18
CA LYS A 353 -2.25 -16.81 -1.41
C LYS A 353 -2.50 -15.74 -2.47
N ARG A 354 -1.58 -15.64 -3.41
CA ARG A 354 -1.68 -14.76 -4.58
C ARG A 354 -1.66 -15.61 -5.83
N LYS A 355 -2.36 -15.16 -6.88
CA LYS A 355 -2.10 -15.71 -8.20
C LYS A 355 -0.71 -15.24 -8.62
N LEU A 356 0.15 -16.21 -8.98
CA LEU A 356 1.46 -15.89 -9.53
C LEU A 356 1.24 -15.13 -10.84
N HIS A 357 1.62 -13.86 -10.87
CA HIS A 357 1.77 -13.05 -12.09
C HIS A 357 3.02 -13.48 -12.88
N ILE A 358 3.28 -14.79 -12.97
CA ILE A 358 4.35 -15.39 -13.77
C ILE A 358 3.66 -16.14 -14.92
N GLY A 359 3.93 -15.73 -16.16
CA GLY A 359 3.29 -16.29 -17.36
C GLY A 359 2.09 -15.47 -17.86
N LEU A 360 1.08 -16.14 -18.43
CA LEU A 360 -0.06 -15.55 -19.19
C LEU A 360 -0.84 -14.40 -18.50
N PHE A 361 -0.71 -14.24 -17.17
CA PHE A 361 -1.49 -13.31 -16.34
C PHE A 361 -0.66 -12.23 -15.64
N GLY A 362 0.64 -12.11 -15.95
CA GLY A 362 1.53 -11.15 -15.32
C GLY A 362 1.73 -9.86 -16.11
N TYR A 363 1.72 -8.70 -15.43
CA TYR A 363 2.34 -7.49 -15.94
C TYR A 363 3.74 -7.35 -15.31
N SER A 364 4.79 -7.55 -16.11
CA SER A 364 6.16 -7.32 -15.67
C SER A 364 6.45 -5.83 -15.60
N ARG A 365 6.77 -5.32 -14.41
CA ARG A 365 7.34 -3.98 -14.26
C ARG A 365 8.76 -4.02 -14.79
N SER A 366 8.98 -3.32 -15.90
CA SER A 366 10.29 -3.19 -16.55
C SER A 366 10.92 -1.88 -16.11
N ILE A 367 12.04 -1.95 -15.39
CA ILE A 367 12.90 -0.79 -15.12
C ILE A 367 14.15 -0.96 -15.96
N GLY A 368 14.42 -0.02 -16.88
CA GLY A 368 15.62 -0.08 -17.73
C GLY A 368 15.73 -1.34 -18.58
N GLY A 369 14.60 -1.98 -18.93
CA GLY A 369 14.57 -3.24 -19.69
C GLY A 369 14.70 -4.51 -18.84
N ILE A 370 14.73 -4.39 -17.51
CA ILE A 370 14.86 -5.53 -16.59
C ILE A 370 13.58 -5.71 -15.78
N THR A 371 13.14 -6.97 -15.68
CA THR A 371 12.04 -7.38 -14.82
C THR A 371 12.52 -7.49 -13.37
N LEU A 372 11.85 -6.79 -12.46
CA LEU A 372 12.09 -6.85 -11.02
C LEU A 372 10.90 -7.48 -10.28
N PRO A 373 11.11 -8.04 -9.09
CA PRO A 373 10.02 -8.48 -8.24
C PRO A 373 9.18 -7.29 -7.74
N ARG A 374 7.99 -7.56 -7.17
CA ARG A 374 7.17 -6.52 -6.52
C ARG A 374 7.91 -5.91 -5.31
N ALA A 375 7.51 -4.70 -4.89
CA ALA A 375 8.21 -3.89 -3.89
C ALA A 375 8.57 -4.62 -2.58
N ILE A 376 7.69 -5.50 -2.06
CA ILE A 376 7.98 -6.29 -0.85
C ILE A 376 9.14 -7.26 -1.09
N ALA A 377 9.06 -8.09 -2.14
CA ALA A 377 10.12 -9.05 -2.43
C ALA A 377 11.42 -8.37 -2.90
N PHE A 378 11.33 -7.22 -3.57
CA PHE A 378 12.47 -6.36 -3.88
C PHE A 378 13.19 -5.89 -2.62
N THR A 379 12.44 -5.33 -1.67
CA THR A 379 12.99 -4.81 -0.42
C THR A 379 13.53 -5.94 0.44
N ALA A 380 12.77 -7.04 0.57
CA ALA A 380 13.19 -8.23 1.30
C ALA A 380 14.49 -8.82 0.74
N ALA A 381 14.65 -8.86 -0.58
CA ALA A 381 15.85 -9.38 -1.24
C ALA A 381 17.09 -8.55 -0.88
N LEU A 382 16.99 -7.23 -0.99
CA LEU A 382 18.08 -6.30 -0.72
C LEU A 382 18.45 -6.26 0.77
N TYR A 383 17.45 -6.25 1.67
CA TYR A 383 17.72 -6.38 3.10
C TYR A 383 18.38 -7.73 3.45
N SER A 384 17.94 -8.83 2.85
CA SER A 384 18.46 -10.18 3.15
C SER A 384 19.93 -10.38 2.72
N ILE A 385 20.42 -9.57 1.80
CA ILE A 385 21.85 -9.51 1.47
C ILE A 385 22.51 -8.28 2.10
N GLY A 386 22.03 -7.80 3.25
CA GLY A 386 22.64 -6.71 4.01
C GLY A 386 22.85 -5.41 3.23
N LEU A 387 22.03 -5.14 2.21
CA LEU A 387 22.11 -3.95 1.38
C LEU A 387 20.77 -3.18 1.43
N PRO A 388 20.50 -2.41 2.49
CA PRO A 388 19.29 -1.62 2.60
C PRO A 388 19.15 -0.68 1.37
N PRO A 389 18.06 -0.76 0.59
CA PRO A 389 17.88 0.04 -0.63
C PRO A 389 17.84 1.56 -0.40
N GLU A 390 17.63 2.00 0.85
CA GLU A 390 17.61 3.40 1.27
C GLU A 390 18.93 4.12 0.98
N ILE A 391 20.05 3.39 1.01
CA ILE A 391 21.38 3.99 0.78
C ILE A 391 21.68 4.19 -0.71
N LEU A 392 20.98 3.47 -1.60
CA LEU A 392 21.25 3.48 -3.03
C LEU A 392 20.93 4.85 -3.63
N GLY A 393 21.72 5.28 -4.61
CA GLY A 393 21.59 6.58 -5.29
C GLY A 393 22.13 7.79 -4.52
N LEU A 394 22.41 7.67 -3.21
CA LEU A 394 22.85 8.82 -2.39
C LEU A 394 24.18 9.42 -2.83
N ASN A 395 25.05 8.64 -3.48
CA ASN A 395 26.33 9.11 -4.03
C ASN A 395 26.18 10.08 -5.21
N ALA A 396 24.99 10.24 -5.78
CA ALA A 396 24.73 11.27 -6.78
C ALA A 396 24.58 12.66 -6.18
N LEU A 397 24.22 12.75 -4.90
CA LEU A 397 23.85 14.00 -4.25
C LEU A 397 25.09 14.74 -3.75
N ASP A 398 25.08 16.06 -3.92
CA ASP A 398 26.08 16.95 -3.33
C ASP A 398 25.56 17.55 -2.01
N ASP A 399 26.42 18.30 -1.32
CA ASP A 399 26.10 18.80 0.03
C ASP A 399 24.92 19.79 0.03
N ASN A 400 24.71 20.52 -1.08
CA ASN A 400 23.55 21.41 -1.22
C ASN A 400 22.26 20.60 -1.38
N ASP A 401 22.30 19.52 -2.18
CA ASP A 401 21.15 18.61 -2.30
C ASP A 401 20.81 17.97 -0.96
N PHE A 402 21.81 17.54 -0.18
CA PHE A 402 21.59 16.99 1.15
C PHE A 402 21.00 18.01 2.11
N GLN A 403 21.50 19.25 2.11
CA GLN A 403 20.94 20.31 2.95
C GLN A 403 19.46 20.54 2.61
N PHE A 404 19.13 20.60 1.32
CA PHE A 404 17.75 20.73 0.87
C PHE A 404 16.89 19.53 1.29
N ILE A 405 17.37 18.30 1.10
CA ILE A 405 16.63 17.09 1.51
C ILE A 405 16.37 17.11 3.01
N LYS A 406 17.34 17.48 3.85
CA LYS A 406 17.16 17.57 5.31
C LYS A 406 16.13 18.62 5.72
N GLU A 407 15.91 19.65 4.91
CA GLU A 407 14.87 20.66 5.12
C GLU A 407 13.47 20.12 4.76
N VAL A 408 13.33 19.42 3.64
CA VAL A 408 12.02 19.01 3.11
C VAL A 408 11.59 17.61 3.50
N TYR A 409 12.52 16.69 3.74
CA TYR A 409 12.26 15.32 4.20
C TYR A 409 12.59 15.23 5.70
N VAL A 410 11.56 15.43 6.51
CA VAL A 410 11.64 15.61 7.97
C VAL A 410 12.32 14.43 8.66
N ASN A 411 12.09 13.21 8.16
CA ASN A 411 12.64 11.99 8.74
C ASN A 411 13.87 11.44 8.00
N PHE A 412 14.46 12.17 7.06
CA PHE A 412 15.54 11.64 6.21
C PHE A 412 16.65 10.94 7.02
N GLU A 413 17.21 11.62 8.02
CA GLU A 413 18.29 11.07 8.84
C GLU A 413 17.83 9.90 9.72
N ASN A 414 16.59 9.94 10.21
CA ASN A 414 16.04 8.87 11.05
C ASN A 414 15.73 7.61 10.23
N ASP A 415 15.18 7.77 9.03
CA ASP A 415 14.89 6.65 8.13
C ASP A 415 16.19 6.03 7.62
N LEU A 416 17.20 6.85 7.31
CA LEU A 416 18.52 6.36 6.94
C LEU A 416 19.21 5.65 8.11
N ARG A 417 19.13 6.18 9.33
CA ARG A 417 19.68 5.53 10.54
C ARG A 417 19.01 4.18 10.80
N ASP A 418 17.69 4.12 10.72
CA ASP A 418 16.93 2.87 10.87
C ASP A 418 17.34 1.82 9.80
N ALA A 419 17.58 2.25 8.56
CA ALA A 419 17.97 1.37 7.47
C ALA A 419 19.42 0.88 7.59
N ILE A 420 20.35 1.79 7.91
CA ILE A 420 21.78 1.50 8.09
C ILE A 420 22.01 0.46 9.20
N GLY A 421 21.08 0.37 10.18
CA GLY A 421 20.84 -0.77 11.07
C GLY A 421 21.17 -2.15 10.51
N TYR A 422 20.85 -2.33 9.24
CA TYR A 422 20.84 -3.60 8.54
C TYR A 422 21.83 -3.64 7.37
N PHE A 423 22.77 -2.70 7.35
CA PHE A 423 23.84 -2.67 6.37
C PHE A 423 24.98 -3.59 6.78
N ASN A 424 25.39 -4.48 5.87
CA ASN A 424 26.54 -5.34 6.06
C ASN A 424 27.71 -4.85 5.16
N PRO A 425 28.79 -4.30 5.76
CA PRO A 425 29.91 -3.72 5.02
C PRO A 425 30.83 -4.74 4.36
N ASP A 426 30.70 -6.03 4.72
CA ASP A 426 31.51 -7.15 4.20
C ASP A 426 31.07 -7.58 2.80
N ILE A 427 29.99 -6.98 2.29
CA ILE A 427 29.35 -7.39 1.04
C ILE A 427 29.97 -6.68 -0.16
N ALA A 428 30.43 -7.49 -1.12
CA ALA A 428 31.26 -7.06 -2.25
C ALA A 428 30.56 -6.20 -3.32
N PHE A 429 29.26 -5.91 -3.17
CA PHE A 429 28.42 -5.34 -4.23
C PHE A 429 28.30 -3.81 -4.18
N LEU A 430 29.03 -3.12 -3.30
CA LEU A 430 28.97 -1.67 -3.16
C LEU A 430 30.01 -0.94 -4.01
N PRO A 431 29.61 0.04 -4.84
CA PRO A 431 30.53 0.98 -5.45
C PRO A 431 31.36 1.72 -4.38
N GLN A 432 32.66 1.93 -4.62
CA GLN A 432 33.56 2.60 -3.66
C GLN A 432 33.06 3.99 -3.23
N ASN A 433 32.54 4.78 -4.18
CA ASN A 433 32.00 6.12 -3.90
C ASN A 433 30.75 6.08 -3.01
N LEU A 434 29.90 5.06 -3.18
CA LEU A 434 28.75 4.86 -2.31
C LEU A 434 29.20 4.43 -0.92
N LYS A 435 30.20 3.53 -0.82
CA LYS A 435 30.77 3.12 0.47
C LYS A 435 31.34 4.32 1.25
N ALA A 436 32.06 5.22 0.60
CA ALA A 436 32.58 6.43 1.25
C ALA A 436 31.46 7.33 1.81
N ARG A 437 30.43 7.62 1.00
CA ARG A 437 29.28 8.43 1.44
C ARG A 437 28.48 7.76 2.54
N VAL A 438 28.28 6.44 2.48
CA VAL A 438 27.59 5.69 3.54
C VAL A 438 28.42 5.69 4.82
N VAL A 439 29.76 5.60 4.72
CA VAL A 439 30.67 5.70 5.87
C VAL A 439 30.56 7.03 6.60
N ASP A 440 30.36 8.14 5.88
CA ASP A 440 30.11 9.45 6.51
C ASP A 440 28.84 9.44 7.39
N PHE A 441 27.81 8.66 7.02
CA PHE A 441 26.61 8.44 7.83
C PHE A 441 26.75 7.34 8.89
N LEU A 442 27.80 6.51 8.81
CA LEU A 442 28.08 5.39 9.71
C LEU A 442 28.93 5.79 10.93
N SER A 443 29.36 7.04 11.07
CA SER A 443 30.34 7.44 12.11
C SER A 443 29.95 7.05 13.54
N ASP A 444 28.64 6.91 13.81
CA ASP A 444 28.08 6.51 15.11
C ASP A 444 27.39 5.13 15.09
N PHE A 445 27.54 4.35 14.02
CA PHE A 445 26.76 3.13 13.81
C PHE A 445 27.54 1.85 14.12
N GLN A 446 26.92 0.94 14.86
CA GLN A 446 27.39 -0.43 15.06
C GLN A 446 26.40 -1.42 14.42
N PRO A 447 26.82 -2.22 13.42
CA PRO A 447 25.99 -3.26 12.85
C PRO A 447 25.52 -4.24 13.92
N ASP A 448 24.27 -4.68 13.82
CA ASP A 448 23.82 -5.83 14.59
C ASP A 448 24.64 -7.06 14.18
N GLU A 449 25.44 -7.59 15.10
CA GLU A 449 26.37 -8.69 14.81
C GLU A 449 25.61 -9.96 14.36
N GLU A 450 24.44 -10.24 14.94
CA GLU A 450 23.62 -11.38 14.52
C GLU A 450 23.12 -11.18 13.08
N TYR A 451 22.66 -9.98 12.74
CA TYR A 451 22.23 -9.63 11.38
C TYR A 451 23.39 -9.75 10.38
N ARG A 452 24.57 -9.28 10.75
CA ARG A 452 25.78 -9.37 9.93
C ARG A 452 26.19 -10.82 9.68
N GLU A 453 26.17 -11.68 10.69
CA GLU A 453 26.43 -13.11 10.55
C GLU A 453 25.45 -13.78 9.59
N VAL A 454 24.14 -13.55 9.77
CA VAL A 454 23.10 -14.14 8.94
C VAL A 454 23.21 -13.68 7.48
N THR A 455 23.43 -12.38 7.25
CA THR A 455 23.57 -11.85 5.89
C THR A 455 24.86 -12.28 5.20
N ASN A 456 25.96 -12.48 5.95
CA ASN A 456 27.19 -13.09 5.43
C ASN A 456 26.96 -14.54 4.97
N TYR A 457 26.20 -15.32 5.74
CA TYR A 457 25.81 -16.68 5.34
C TYR A 457 24.97 -16.68 4.06
N ILE A 458 23.96 -15.82 3.97
CA ILE A 458 23.10 -15.69 2.77
C ILE A 458 23.95 -15.31 1.56
N ALA A 459 24.80 -14.27 1.67
CA ALA A 459 25.65 -13.81 0.59
C ALA A 459 26.64 -14.89 0.11
N THR A 460 27.21 -15.67 1.03
CA THR A 460 28.13 -16.77 0.71
C THR A 460 27.40 -17.93 0.03
N SER A 461 26.25 -18.33 0.57
CA SER A 461 25.41 -19.39 0.02
C SER A 461 24.94 -19.08 -1.40
N LEU A 462 24.60 -17.82 -1.67
CA LEU A 462 24.25 -17.34 -3.01
C LEU A 462 25.43 -17.35 -3.99
N LYS A 463 26.67 -17.12 -3.53
CA LYS A 463 27.88 -17.22 -4.37
C LYS A 463 28.25 -18.66 -4.70
N GLU A 464 28.03 -19.57 -3.75
CA GLU A 464 28.37 -21.00 -3.89
C GLU A 464 27.26 -21.84 -4.53
N ASP A 465 26.17 -21.21 -5.00
CA ASP A 465 24.96 -21.88 -5.52
C ASP A 465 24.38 -22.94 -4.56
N LYS A 466 24.60 -22.76 -3.26
CA LYS A 466 24.02 -23.58 -2.20
C LYS A 466 22.67 -22.99 -1.82
N ALA A 467 21.61 -23.60 -2.33
CA ALA A 467 20.24 -23.16 -2.06
C ALA A 467 19.68 -23.67 -0.72
N LYS A 468 20.42 -24.52 0.00
CA LYS A 468 19.92 -25.16 1.22
C LYS A 468 19.75 -24.10 2.31
N GLU A 469 18.56 -24.06 2.92
CA GLU A 469 18.24 -23.21 4.08
C GLU A 469 18.27 -21.68 3.83
N LEU A 470 18.28 -21.23 2.57
CA LEU A 470 18.24 -19.77 2.26
C LEU A 470 16.97 -19.10 2.76
N GLU A 471 15.80 -19.73 2.58
CA GLU A 471 14.52 -19.19 3.05
C GLU A 471 14.50 -19.01 4.59
N GLU A 472 15.07 -19.96 5.33
CA GLU A 472 15.17 -19.91 6.79
C GLU A 472 16.06 -18.75 7.26
N HIS A 473 17.22 -18.56 6.62
CA HIS A 473 18.12 -17.46 6.96
C HIS A 473 17.53 -16.10 6.56
N ILE A 474 16.82 -16.02 5.44
CA ILE A 474 16.04 -14.84 5.04
C ILE A 474 15.02 -14.50 6.12
N LEU A 475 14.30 -15.50 6.65
CA LEU A 475 13.34 -15.31 7.74
C LEU A 475 13.99 -14.93 9.06
N ARG A 476 15.16 -15.47 9.38
CA ARG A 476 15.94 -15.06 10.55
C ARG A 476 16.35 -13.59 10.46
N ALA A 477 16.91 -13.18 9.32
CA ALA A 477 17.23 -11.77 9.07
C ALA A 477 15.98 -10.88 9.12
N ALA A 478 14.86 -11.34 8.56
CA ALA A 478 13.58 -10.64 8.60
C ALA A 478 13.06 -10.47 10.04
N SER A 479 13.22 -11.49 10.89
CA SER A 479 12.80 -11.46 12.29
C SER A 479 13.55 -10.40 13.10
N LEU A 480 14.85 -10.24 12.86
CA LEU A 480 15.68 -9.20 13.50
C LEU A 480 15.21 -7.80 13.16
N ARG A 481 14.78 -7.57 11.92
CA ARG A 481 14.27 -6.26 11.45
C ARG A 481 12.76 -6.05 11.65
N LYS A 482 12.01 -7.11 12.03
CA LYS A 482 10.54 -7.11 12.23
C LYS A 482 9.72 -6.71 11.02
N PHE A 483 10.23 -7.01 9.82
CA PHE A 483 9.48 -6.94 8.56
C PHE A 483 10.15 -7.84 7.53
N LEU A 484 9.36 -8.41 6.62
CA LEU A 484 9.92 -9.17 5.51
C LEU A 484 10.55 -8.23 4.49
N GLY A 485 9.76 -7.25 4.01
CA GLY A 485 10.14 -6.30 2.98
C GLY A 485 9.24 -5.08 2.87
#